data_AF-A0A948XVT0-F1
#
_entry.id   AF-A0A948XVT0-F1
#
_cell.length_a   1.000
_cell.length_b   1.000
_cell.length_c   1.000
_cell.angle_alpha   90.00
_cell.angle_beta   90.00
_cell.angle_gamma   90.00
#
_symmetry.space_group_name_H-M   'P 1'
#
loop_
_entity.id
_entity.type
_entity.pdbx_description
1 polymer ?
#
loop_
_entity_poly.entity_id
_entity_poly.type
_entity_poly.pdbx_seq_one_letter_code
_entity_poly.pdbx_strand_id
1 'polypeptide(L)'
;MAAKKDVLEKIVALKRQSAEQQVRALQMDVDRIESAINDLAGSLKSMDEGKADFDAHRLAEIHGHVGKILRDIDAGKAALALKRSELHSAREELKRVFHSQERLGEVVPKG
;
A
#
# COMPACT_ATOMS: atom_id res chain seq x y z
N MET A 1 -11.65 -35.19 21.65
CA MET A 1 -11.13 -33.81 21.84
C MET A 1 -10.03 -33.46 20.82
N ALA A 2 -9.18 -34.41 20.41
CA ALA A 2 -8.12 -34.20 19.40
C ALA A 2 -8.61 -33.59 18.06
N ALA A 3 -9.70 -34.12 17.48
CA ALA A 3 -10.23 -33.61 16.20
C ALA A 3 -10.65 -32.12 16.23
N LYS A 4 -11.09 -31.60 17.38
CA LYS A 4 -11.45 -30.17 17.53
C LYS A 4 -10.20 -29.27 17.62
N LYS A 5 -9.10 -29.79 18.18
CA LYS A 5 -7.81 -29.11 18.28
C LYS A 5 -7.18 -28.95 16.89
N ASP A 6 -7.12 -30.03 16.10
CA ASP A 6 -6.54 -30.00 14.75
C ASP A 6 -7.30 -29.04 13.82
N VAL A 7 -8.62 -28.96 13.98
CA VAL A 7 -9.45 -28.00 13.24
C VAL A 7 -9.14 -26.55 13.65
N LEU A 8 -8.96 -26.29 14.95
CA LEU A 8 -8.67 -24.95 15.46
C LEU A 8 -7.29 -24.46 15.02
N GLU A 9 -6.27 -25.31 15.08
CA GLU A 9 -4.92 -25.02 14.59
C GLU A 9 -4.93 -24.71 13.09
N LYS A 10 -5.67 -25.50 12.29
CA LYS A 10 -5.82 -25.27 10.86
C LYS A 10 -6.52 -23.94 10.55
N ILE A 11 -7.56 -23.59 11.30
CA ILE A 11 -8.28 -22.31 11.12
C ILE A 11 -7.34 -21.13 11.41
N VAL A 12 -6.56 -21.19 12.49
CA VAL A 12 -5.63 -20.10 12.83
C VAL A 12 -4.49 -19.97 11.83
N ALA A 13 -3.95 -21.09 11.34
CA ALA A 13 -2.95 -21.09 10.27
C ALA A 13 -3.48 -20.42 8.99
N LEU A 14 -4.72 -20.73 8.58
CA LEU A 14 -5.36 -20.11 7.41
C LEU A 14 -5.61 -18.61 7.62
N LYS A 15 -6.06 -18.20 8.81
CA LYS A 15 -6.23 -16.77 9.15
C LYS A 15 -4.92 -16.01 9.07
N ARG A 16 -3.83 -16.60 9.57
CA ARG A 16 -2.50 -16.01 9.49
C ARG A 16 -2.06 -15.85 8.04
N GLN A 17 -2.17 -16.91 7.25
CA GLN A 17 -1.81 -16.87 5.83
C GLN A 17 -2.58 -15.76 5.09
N SER A 18 -3.88 -15.64 5.35
CA SER A 18 -4.72 -14.59 4.76
C SER A 18 -4.28 -13.19 5.19
N ALA A 19 -4.01 -12.97 6.47
CA ALA A 19 -3.52 -11.68 6.97
C ALA A 19 -2.14 -11.30 6.37
N GLU A 20 -1.22 -12.27 6.25
CA GLU A 20 0.08 -12.04 5.60
C GLU A 20 -0.05 -11.72 4.11
N GLN A 21 -0.99 -12.36 3.40
CA GLN A 21 -1.28 -12.04 2.00
C GLN A 21 -1.85 -10.62 1.86
N GLN A 22 -2.76 -10.23 2.75
CA GLN A 22 -3.35 -8.89 2.75
C GLN A 22 -2.29 -7.80 2.98
N VAL A 23 -1.39 -7.99 3.96
CA VAL A 23 -0.28 -7.05 4.20
C VAL A 23 0.63 -6.93 2.98
N ARG A 24 0.97 -8.05 2.33
CA ARG A 24 1.79 -8.04 1.10
C ARG A 24 1.10 -7.29 -0.04
N ALA A 25 -0.19 -7.54 -0.27
CA ALA A 25 -0.95 -6.87 -1.32
C ALA A 25 -1.00 -5.34 -1.08
N LEU A 26 -1.29 -4.92 0.15
CA LEU A 26 -1.33 -3.50 0.52
C LEU A 26 0.04 -2.83 0.42
N GLN A 27 1.12 -3.55 0.75
CA GLN A 27 2.48 -3.04 0.55
C GLN A 27 2.78 -2.81 -0.93
N MET A 28 2.45 -3.77 -1.79
CA MET A 28 2.63 -3.62 -3.25
C MET A 28 1.82 -2.44 -3.81
N ASP A 29 0.61 -2.21 -3.30
CA ASP A 29 -0.21 -1.08 -3.72
C ASP A 29 0.39 0.26 -3.28
N VAL A 30 0.91 0.35 -2.05
CA VAL A 30 1.65 1.53 -1.55
C VAL A 30 2.86 1.81 -2.44
N ASP A 31 3.69 0.80 -2.69
CA ASP A 31 4.91 0.94 -3.50
C ASP A 31 4.57 1.39 -4.94
N ARG A 32 3.49 0.85 -5.53
CA ARG A 32 3.01 1.25 -6.86
C ARG A 32 2.59 2.72 -6.90
N ILE A 33 1.83 3.17 -5.91
CA ILE A 33 1.36 4.57 -5.85
C ILE A 33 2.55 5.52 -5.65
N GLU A 34 3.51 5.16 -4.79
CA GLU A 34 4.73 5.94 -4.60
C GLU A 34 5.55 6.05 -5.89
N SER A 35 5.70 4.95 -6.63
CA SER A 35 6.37 4.98 -7.94
C SER A 35 5.66 5.93 -8.90
N ALA A 36 4.33 5.85 -9.02
CA ALA A 36 3.58 6.69 -9.94
C ALA A 36 3.68 8.19 -9.58
N ILE A 37 3.68 8.54 -8.30
CA ILE A 37 3.90 9.92 -7.84
C ILE A 37 5.31 10.39 -8.22
N ASN A 38 6.33 9.54 -8.03
CA ASN A 38 7.70 9.87 -8.38
C ASN A 38 7.88 10.08 -9.89
N ASP A 39 7.23 9.26 -10.71
CA ASP A 39 7.25 9.39 -12.18
C ASP A 39 6.60 10.70 -12.64
N LEU A 40 5.47 11.08 -12.04
CA LEU A 40 4.81 12.37 -12.29
C LEU A 40 5.68 13.56 -11.84
N ALA A 41 6.32 13.46 -10.68
CA ALA A 41 7.23 14.50 -10.18
C ALA A 41 8.47 14.64 -11.08
N GLY A 42 9.00 13.52 -11.59
CA GLY A 42 10.10 13.50 -12.56
C GLY A 42 9.71 14.14 -13.89
N SER A 43 8.50 13.85 -14.36
CA SER A 43 7.93 14.46 -15.58
C SER A 43 7.76 15.98 -15.43
N LEU A 44 7.35 16.46 -14.25
CA LEU A 44 7.27 17.89 -13.98
C LEU A 44 8.65 18.57 -13.99
N LYS A 45 9.66 17.92 -13.40
CA LYS A 45 11.03 18.45 -13.37
C LYS A 45 11.64 18.56 -14.77
N SER A 46 11.45 17.56 -15.62
CA SER A 46 11.99 17.59 -16.99
C SER A 46 11.34 18.68 -17.86
N MET A 47 10.08 19.03 -17.60
CA MET A 47 9.41 20.14 -18.28
C MET A 47 9.98 21.52 -17.88
N ASP A 48 10.50 21.66 -16.67
CA ASP A 48 11.10 22.91 -16.19
C ASP A 48 12.48 23.17 -16.81
N GLU A 49 13.24 22.10 -17.08
CA GLU A 49 14.60 22.16 -17.65
C GLU A 49 14.62 22.52 -19.16
N GLY A 50 13.50 22.41 -19.88
CA GLY A 50 13.40 22.63 -21.34
C GLY A 50 13.10 24.06 -21.81
N LYS A 51 13.24 25.08 -20.96
CA LYS A 51 12.73 26.46 -21.18
C LYS A 51 13.60 27.41 -22.03
N ALA A 52 13.94 26.99 -23.25
CA ALA A 52 14.45 27.91 -24.28
C ALA A 52 13.45 27.93 -25.46
N ASP A 53 12.83 29.09 -25.70
CA ASP A 53 11.86 29.41 -26.77
C ASP A 53 10.48 28.72 -26.73
N PHE A 54 9.45 29.49 -26.31
CA PHE A 54 8.05 29.06 -26.34
C PHE A 54 7.09 30.15 -26.84
N ASP A 55 6.30 29.82 -27.87
CA ASP A 55 5.14 30.59 -28.34
C ASP A 55 3.96 30.54 -27.36
N ALA A 56 3.07 31.53 -27.43
CA ALA A 56 1.93 31.70 -26.51
C ALA A 56 0.98 30.48 -26.42
N HIS A 57 0.73 29.78 -27.54
CA HIS A 57 -0.09 28.56 -27.55
C HIS A 57 0.58 27.41 -26.79
N ARG A 58 1.89 27.23 -26.99
CA ARG A 58 2.70 26.22 -26.32
C ARG A 58 2.77 26.50 -24.82
N LEU A 59 2.81 27.77 -24.43
CA LEU A 59 2.75 28.18 -23.03
C LEU A 59 1.42 27.77 -22.37
N ALA A 60 0.28 28.02 -23.02
CA ALA A 60 -1.04 27.66 -22.50
C ALA A 60 -1.20 26.14 -22.33
N GLU A 61 -0.71 25.34 -23.29
CA GLU A 61 -0.71 23.87 -23.19
C GLU A 61 0.18 23.38 -22.05
N ILE A 62 1.40 23.93 -21.90
CA ILE A 62 2.31 23.60 -20.79
C ILE A 62 1.65 23.92 -19.45
N HIS A 63 1.06 25.11 -19.29
CA HIS A 63 0.39 25.48 -18.04
C HIS A 63 -0.80 24.58 -17.72
N GLY A 64 -1.61 24.22 -18.73
CA GLY A 64 -2.71 23.27 -18.56
C GLY A 64 -2.23 21.87 -18.17
N HIS A 65 -1.16 21.40 -18.79
CA HIS A 65 -0.57 20.10 -18.53
C HIS A 65 0.08 20.02 -17.13
N VAL A 66 0.85 21.03 -16.75
CA VAL A 66 1.43 21.17 -15.40
C VAL A 66 0.32 21.19 -14.34
N GLY A 67 -0.75 21.96 -14.56
CA GLY A 67 -1.89 21.99 -13.66
C GLY A 67 -2.60 20.64 -13.52
N LYS A 68 -2.62 19.82 -14.58
CA LYS A 68 -3.10 18.43 -14.49
C LYS A 68 -2.15 17.56 -13.66
N ILE A 69 -0.85 17.57 -13.97
CA ILE A 69 0.14 16.76 -13.24
C ILE A 69 0.12 17.05 -11.74
N LEU A 70 0.04 18.32 -11.34
CA LEU A 70 -0.06 18.70 -9.92
C LEU A 70 -1.30 18.11 -9.26
N ARG A 71 -2.47 18.17 -9.91
CA ARG A 71 -3.70 17.56 -9.40
C ARG A 71 -3.59 16.03 -9.30
N ASP A 72 -2.97 15.40 -10.29
CA ASP A 72 -2.76 13.95 -10.30
C ASP A 72 -1.80 13.52 -9.17
N ILE A 73 -0.76 14.31 -8.89
CA ILE A 73 0.14 14.11 -7.74
C ILE A 73 -0.62 14.24 -6.42
N ASP A 74 -1.44 15.27 -6.25
CA ASP A 74 -2.19 15.48 -5.01
C ASP A 74 -3.24 14.39 -4.79
N ALA A 75 -3.93 13.96 -5.84
CA ALA A 75 -4.82 12.79 -5.80
C ALA A 75 -4.06 11.51 -5.42
N GLY A 76 -2.86 11.31 -6.01
CA GLY A 76 -1.97 10.20 -5.67
C GLY A 76 -1.56 10.21 -4.20
N LYS A 77 -1.19 11.38 -3.65
CA LYS A 77 -0.84 11.53 -2.22
C LYS A 77 -2.02 11.21 -1.30
N ALA A 78 -3.24 11.64 -1.66
CA ALA A 78 -4.44 11.31 -0.90
C ALA A 78 -4.71 9.79 -0.90
N ALA A 79 -4.60 9.14 -2.07
CA ALA A 79 -4.72 7.69 -2.19
C ALA A 79 -3.62 6.95 -1.40
N LEU A 80 -2.38 7.45 -1.43
CA LEU A 80 -1.27 6.90 -0.66
C LEU A 80 -1.52 6.97 0.85
N ALA A 81 -2.05 8.09 1.34
CA ALA A 81 -2.38 8.25 2.76
C ALA A 81 -3.44 7.22 3.20
N LEU A 82 -4.48 7.02 2.40
CA LEU A 82 -5.50 6.00 2.65
C LEU A 82 -4.89 4.59 2.66
N LYS A 83 -4.09 4.24 1.65
CA LYS A 83 -3.46 2.91 1.56
C LYS A 83 -2.46 2.63 2.67
N ARG A 84 -1.72 3.64 3.12
CA ARG A 84 -0.84 3.51 4.31
C ARG A 84 -1.64 3.28 5.59
N SER A 85 -2.81 3.90 5.74
CA SER A 85 -3.72 3.63 6.85
C SER A 85 -4.25 2.20 6.81
N GLU A 86 -4.71 1.73 5.65
CA GLU A 86 -5.15 0.33 5.46
C GLU A 86 -4.02 -0.67 5.77
N LEU A 87 -2.80 -0.40 5.29
CA LEU A 87 -1.62 -1.22 5.56
C LEU A 87 -1.29 -1.26 7.05
N HIS A 88 -1.39 -0.13 7.74
CA HIS A 88 -1.21 -0.08 9.19
C HIS A 88 -2.24 -0.96 9.90
N SER A 89 -3.53 -0.82 9.57
CA SER A 89 -4.58 -1.66 10.15
C SER A 89 -4.37 -3.15 9.87
N ALA A 90 -3.95 -3.52 8.65
CA ALA A 90 -3.64 -4.90 8.29
C ALA A 90 -2.43 -5.46 9.07
N ARG A 91 -1.41 -4.64 9.33
CA ARG A 91 -0.27 -5.02 10.19
C ARG A 91 -0.70 -5.25 11.63
N GLU A 92 -1.58 -4.41 12.17
CA GLU A 92 -2.12 -4.62 13.52
C GLU A 92 -2.98 -5.88 13.61
N GLU A 93 -3.78 -6.18 12.58
CA GLU A 93 -4.52 -7.45 12.52
C GLU A 93 -3.59 -8.65 12.45
N LEU A 94 -2.54 -8.59 11.63
CA LEU A 94 -1.55 -9.65 11.55
C LEU A 94 -0.90 -9.91 12.93
N LYS A 95 -0.53 -8.87 13.67
CA LYS A 95 -0.01 -9.00 15.05
C LYS A 95 -1.00 -9.72 15.98
N ARG A 96 -2.29 -9.35 15.93
CA ARG A 96 -3.34 -10.02 16.71
C ARG A 96 -3.45 -11.50 16.36
N VAL A 97 -3.35 -11.85 15.08
CA VAL A 97 -3.38 -13.24 14.62
C VAL A 97 -2.16 -14.02 15.15
N PHE A 98 -0.96 -13.43 15.12
CA PHE A 98 0.24 -14.03 15.73
C PHE A 98 0.03 -14.32 17.22
N HIS A 99 -0.45 -13.34 17.99
CA HIS A 99 -0.74 -13.55 19.42
C HIS A 99 -1.79 -14.63 19.67
N SER A 100 -2.81 -14.74 18.80
CA SER A 100 -3.80 -15.81 18.90
C SER A 100 -3.20 -17.20 18.65
N GLN A 101 -2.20 -17.30 17.77
CA GLN A 101 -1.48 -18.53 17.49
C GLN A 101 -0.54 -18.92 18.64
N GLU A 102 0.17 -17.96 19.23
CA GLU A 102 1.04 -18.17 20.40
C GLU A 102 0.25 -18.71 21.59
N ARG A 103 -0.88 -18.06 21.92
CA ARG A 103 -1.76 -18.51 23.01
C ARG A 103 -2.34 -19.91 22.78
N LEU A 104 -2.59 -20.30 21.53
CA LEU A 104 -2.99 -21.67 21.22
C LEU A 104 -1.87 -22.68 21.52
N GLY A 105 -0.61 -22.31 21.28
CA GLY A 105 0.55 -23.13 21.63
C GLY A 105 0.79 -23.26 23.14
N GLU A 106 0.42 -22.25 23.93
CA GLU A 106 0.54 -22.27 25.40
C GLU A 106 -0.57 -23.09 26.09
N VAL A 107 -1.80 -23.00 25.57
CA VAL A 107 -2.97 -23.73 26.11
C VAL A 107 -2.96 -25.21 25.71
N VAL A 108 -2.18 -25.56 24.69
CA VAL A 108 -2.10 -26.90 24.13
C VAL A 108 -0.67 -27.46 24.29
N PRO A 109 -0.37 -28.12 25.42
CA PRO A 109 0.93 -28.75 25.59
C PRO A 109 1.17 -29.79 24.48
N LYS A 110 2.38 -29.79 23.92
CA LYS A 110 2.87 -30.82 23.02
C LYS A 110 3.01 -32.12 23.83
N GLY A 111 1.98 -32.96 23.77
CA GLY A 111 2.05 -34.37 24.16
C GLY A 111 2.71 -35.18 23.06
#